data_AF-A0A8J8BZT3-F1
#
_entry.id   AF-A0A8J8BZT3-F1
#
_cell.length_a   1.000
_cell.length_b   1.000
_cell.length_c   1.000
_cell.angle_alpha   90.00
_cell.angle_beta   90.00
_cell.angle_gamma   90.00
#
_symmetry.space_group_name_H-M   'P 1'
#
loop_
_entity.id
_entity.type
_entity.pdbx_description
1 polymer ?
#
loop_
_entity_poly.entity_id
_entity_poly.type
_entity_poly.pdbx_seq_one_letter_code
_entity_poly.pdbx_strand_id
1 'polypeptide(L)' 'MFEEVIPEDIEFDIVVRISPMREQTVRAKAKSVKRATPHVVEPKV' A
#
# COMPACT_ATOMS: atom_id res chain seq x y z
N MET A 1 -8.80 -23.18 -9.18
CA MET A 1 -7.66 -22.61 -8.43
C MET A 1 -7.66 -21.12 -8.73
N PHE A 2 -7.83 -20.26 -7.72
CA PHE A 2 -7.78 -18.81 -7.93
C PHE A 2 -6.31 -18.40 -7.95
N GLU A 3 -5.75 -18.23 -9.14
CA GLU A 3 -4.49 -17.51 -9.29
C GLU A 3 -4.79 -16.03 -8.99
N GLU A 4 -4.51 -15.62 -7.75
CA GLU A 4 -4.46 -14.22 -7.33
C GLU A 4 -3.31 -13.54 -8.10
N VAL A 5 -3.61 -13.06 -9.30
CA VAL A 5 -2.68 -12.24 -10.09
C VAL A 5 -2.58 -10.90 -9.38
N ILE A 6 -1.43 -10.63 -8.76
CA ILE A 6 -1.14 -9.32 -8.20
C ILE A 6 -0.78 -8.41 -9.37
N PRO A 7 -1.49 -7.28 -9.59
CA PRO A 7 -1.13 -6.34 -10.63
C PRO A 7 0.29 -5.82 -10.39
N GLU A 8 1.15 -5.92 -11.40
CA GLU A 8 2.53 -5.43 -11.31
C GLU A 8 2.61 -3.89 -11.35
N ASP A 9 1.62 -3.26 -11.99
CA ASP A 9 1.50 -1.81 -12.15
C ASP A 9 0.42 -1.24 -11.23
N ILE A 10 0.79 -0.91 -9.99
CA ILE A 10 -0.12 -0.25 -9.04
C ILE A 10 0.29 1.22 -8.88
N GLU A 11 -0.66 2.13 -9.07
CA GLU A 11 -0.50 3.56 -8.84
C GLU A 11 -1.38 4.02 -7.68
N PHE A 12 -0.85 4.93 -6.86
CA PHE A 12 -1.56 5.50 -5.73
C PHE A 12 -1.37 7.01 -5.68
N ASP A 13 -2.44 7.72 -5.38
CA ASP A 13 -2.37 9.15 -5.04
C ASP A 13 -2.10 9.28 -3.54
N ILE A 14 -0.99 9.93 -3.18
CA ILE A 14 -0.57 10.16 -1.80
C ILE A 14 -0.85 11.63 -1.45
N VAL A 15 -1.67 11.85 -0.43
CA VAL A 15 -1.91 13.18 0.12
C VAL A 15 -0.88 13.44 1.23
N VAL A 16 0.02 14.39 0.99
CA VAL A 16 1.02 14.84 1.95
C VAL A 16 0.52 16.14 2.58
N ARG A 17 0.33 16.13 3.90
CA ARG A 17 -0.03 17.32 4.69
C ARG A 17 1.23 17.91 5.30
N ILE A 18 1.60 19.12 4.87
CA ILE A 18 2.74 19.87 5.41
C ILE A 18 2.20 21.08 6.19
N SER A 19 2.47 21.14 7.49
CA SER A 19 2.13 22.30 8.33
C SER A 19 2.84 23.58 7.84
N PRO A 20 2.21 24.78 7.95
CA PRO A 20 1.01 25.06 8.74
C PRO A 20 -0.33 24.90 8.01
N MET A 21 -0.38 24.55 6.72
CA MET A 21 -1.58 24.09 5.96
C MET A 21 -1.28 24.11 4.45
N ARG A 22 -0.38 23.24 3.99
CA ARG A 22 -0.23 22.95 2.55
C ARG A 22 -0.50 21.47 2.34
N GLU A 23 -1.55 21.16 1.59
CA GLU A 23 -1.79 19.81 1.09
C GLU A 23 -1.15 19.69 -0.29
N GLN A 24 -0.34 18.65 -0.49
CA GLN A 24 0.23 18.30 -1.78
C GLN A 24 -0.21 16.89 -2.13
N THR A 25 -0.72 16.70 -3.33
CA THR A 25 -1.00 15.36 -3.87
C THR A 25 0.16 14.95 -4.76
N VAL A 26 0.74 13.77 -4.51
CA VAL A 26 1.79 13.18 -5.34
C VAL A 26 1.33 11.82 -5.83
N ARG A 27 1.61 11.50 -7.10
CA ARG A 27 1.33 10.18 -7.67
C ARG A 27 2.57 9.30 -7.52
N ALA A 28 2.41 8.14 -6.89
CA ALA A 28 3.48 7.18 -6.72
C ALA A 28 3.15 5.89 -7.49
N LYS A 29 4.13 5.42 -8.27
CA LYS A 29 4.06 4.13 -8.95
C LYS A 29 4.85 3.08 -8.18
N ALA A 30 4.21 1.95 -7.87
CA ALA A 30 4.88 0.83 -7.22
C ALA A 30 5.88 0.18 -8.18
N LYS A 31 7.13 0.01 -7.72
CA LYS A 31 8.19 -0.63 -8.52
C LYS A 31 8.10 -2.17 -8.52
N SER A 32 7.58 -2.74 -7.44
CA SER A 32 7.39 -4.18 -7.30
C SER A 32 6.39 -4.46 -6.19
N VAL A 33 5.58 -5.49 -6.35
CA VAL A 33 4.64 -5.96 -5.32
C VAL A 33 5.06 -7.36 -4.87
N LYS A 34 5.09 -7.60 -3.57
CA LYS A 34 5.38 -8.93 -2.99
C LYS A 34 4.23 -9.35 -2.10
N ARG A 35 3.85 -10.63 -2.16
CA ARG A 35 2.91 -11.20 -1.18
C ARG A 35 3.55 -11.17 0.20
N ALA A 36 2.85 -10.59 1.15
CA ALA A 36 3.17 -10.76 2.55
C ALA A 36 2.58 -12.11 3.02
N THR A 37 3.37 -12.89 3.75
CA THR A 37 2.82 -14.04 4.48
C THR A 37 1.97 -13.48 5.63
N PRO A 38 0.69 -13.84 5.73
CA PRO A 38 -0.16 -13.36 6.80
C PRO A 38 0.42 -13.79 8.15
N HIS A 39 0.61 -12.83 9.04
CA HIS A 39 1.02 -13.12 10.42
C HIS A 39 -0.25 -13.36 11.24
N VAL A 40 -0.57 -14.64 11.47
CA VAL A 40 -1.68 -15.03 12.33
C VAL A 40 -1.24 -14.89 13.78
N VAL A 41 -1.82 -13.93 14.51
CA VAL A 41 -1.60 -13.77 15.95
C VAL A 41 -2.69 -14.51 16.71
N GLU A 42 -2.30 -15.36 17.65
CA GLU A 42 -3.24 -15.90 18.63
C GLU A 42 -3.59 -14.83 19.67
N PRO A 43 -4.87 -14.71 20.07
CA PRO A 43 -5.27 -13.75 21.09
C PRO A 43 -4.58 -14.09 22.42
N LYS A 44 -3.98 -13.07 23.05
CA LYS A 44 -3.46 -13.21 24.43
C LYS A 44 -4.65 -13.23 25.38
N VAL A 45 -4.83 -14.36 26.06
CA VAL A 45 -5.80 -14.56 27.15
C VAL A 45 -5.37 -13.77 28.38
#